data_AF-A0A3B8MU75-F1
#
_entry.id   AF-A0A3B8MU75-F1
#
_cell.length_a   1.000
_cell.length_b   1.000
_cell.length_c   1.000
_cell.angle_alpha   90.00
_cell.angle_beta   90.00
_cell.angle_gamma   90.00
#
_symmetry.space_group_name_H-M   'P 1'
#
loop_
_entity.id
_entity.type
_entity.pdbx_description
1 polymer ?
#
loop_
_entity_poly.entity_id
_entity_poly.type
_entity_poly.pdbx_seq_one_letter_code
_entity_poly.pdbx_strand_id
1 'polypeptide(L)'
;MAWALVVAQFGLLLLLVLLPTGSLWATGVLTWVLGGVLVITGISLVAIAGFGLGRSLTPLPIPKSDGELVTDGLYRFARHPIYTGVLITACGLLLAGASLGHLFAAAALSVVL
;
A
#
# COMPACT_ATOMS: atom_id res chain seq x y z
N MET A 1 -2.82 7.37 -20.12
CA MET A 1 -3.25 6.14 -19.43
C MET A 1 -2.48 5.91 -18.12
N ALA A 2 -1.14 5.75 -18.15
CA ALA A 2 -0.35 5.39 -16.97
C ALA A 2 -0.49 6.34 -15.75
N TRP A 3 -0.49 7.65 -15.95
CA TRP A 3 -0.68 8.62 -14.87
C TRP A 3 -2.05 8.54 -14.19
N ALA A 4 -3.10 8.08 -14.89
CA ALA A 4 -4.42 7.92 -14.30
C ALA A 4 -4.44 6.81 -13.25
N LEU A 5 -3.68 5.72 -13.47
CA LEU A 5 -3.54 4.63 -12.50
C LEU A 5 -2.80 5.11 -11.24
N VAL A 6 -1.74 5.90 -11.41
CA VAL A 6 -1.00 6.48 -10.29
C VAL A 6 -1.90 7.39 -9.45
N VAL A 7 -2.65 8.29 -10.10
CA VAL A 7 -3.59 9.18 -9.41
C VAL A 7 -4.68 8.36 -8.71
N ALA A 8 -5.20 7.31 -9.35
CA ALA A 8 -6.18 6.42 -8.73
C ALA A 8 -5.60 5.70 -7.50
N GLN A 9 -4.37 5.19 -7.58
CA GLN A 9 -3.71 4.50 -6.46
C GLN A 9 -3.53 5.42 -5.25
N PHE A 10 -2.93 6.60 -5.45
CA PHE A 10 -2.74 7.56 -4.35
C PHE A 10 -4.07 8.13 -3.84
N GLY A 11 -5.05 8.31 -4.72
CA GLY A 11 -6.41 8.73 -4.35
C GLY A 11 -7.12 7.69 -3.48
N LEU A 12 -7.03 6.40 -3.83
CA LEU A 12 -7.62 5.29 -3.05
C LEU A 12 -6.91 5.12 -1.70
N LEU A 13 -5.59 5.29 -1.66
CA LEU A 13 -4.84 5.29 -0.40
C LEU A 13 -5.26 6.46 0.51
N LEU A 14 -5.40 7.66 -0.05
CA LEU A 14 -5.88 8.81 0.71
C LEU A 14 -7.32 8.58 1.20
N LEU A 15 -8.18 8.02 0.34
CA LEU A 15 -9.55 7.68 0.71
C LEU A 15 -9.59 6.71 1.89
N LEU A 16 -8.75 5.67 1.89
CA LEU A 16 -8.65 4.72 3.02
C LEU A 16 -8.28 5.39 4.34
N VAL A 17 -7.53 6.49 4.32
CA VAL A 17 -7.15 7.23 5.54
C VAL A 17 -8.27 8.17 6.00
N LEU A 18 -9.01 8.75 5.06
CA LEU A 18 -10.03 9.77 5.35
C LEU A 18 -11.42 9.19 5.63
N LEU A 19 -11.67 7.95 5.25
CA LEU A 19 -12.97 7.31 5.47
C LEU A 19 -13.29 7.22 6.96
N PRO A 20 -14.54 7.52 7.37
CA PRO A 20 -14.94 7.39 8.76
C PRO A 20 -14.94 5.92 9.18
N THR A 21 -14.60 5.68 10.45
CA THR A 21 -14.68 4.36 11.06
C THR A 21 -16.14 3.90 11.09
N GLY A 22 -16.38 2.62 10.78
CA GLY A 22 -17.68 1.98 10.82
C GLY A 22 -17.79 0.97 11.96
N SER A 23 -18.82 0.12 11.86
CA SER A 23 -19.16 -0.87 12.88
C SER A 23 -19.37 -2.27 12.30
N LEU A 24 -18.71 -2.60 11.18
CA LEU A 24 -18.81 -3.93 10.58
C LEU A 24 -18.30 -5.04 11.50
N TRP A 25 -17.33 -4.72 12.35
CA TRP A 25 -16.86 -5.58 13.43
C TRP A 25 -16.57 -4.75 14.68
N ALA A 26 -16.37 -5.44 15.80
CA ALA A 26 -16.02 -4.80 17.06
C ALA A 26 -14.65 -4.13 16.95
N THR A 27 -14.62 -2.80 17.00
CA THR A 27 -13.39 -2.02 17.09
C THR A 27 -13.05 -1.79 18.54
N GLY A 28 -11.89 -2.29 18.98
CA GLY A 28 -11.37 -2.11 20.34
C GLY A 28 -9.86 -1.91 20.33
N VAL A 29 -9.24 -1.89 21.52
CA VAL A 29 -7.79 -1.67 21.64
C VAL A 29 -7.00 -2.67 20.79
N LEU A 30 -7.39 -3.94 20.80
CA LEU A 30 -6.71 -4.98 20.01
C LEU A 30 -6.74 -4.70 18.51
N THR A 31 -7.91 -4.33 17.94
CA THR A 31 -8.01 -4.07 16.50
C THR A 31 -7.22 -2.81 16.09
N TRP A 32 -7.21 -1.79 16.94
CA TRP A 32 -6.40 -0.59 16.71
C TRP A 32 -4.91 -0.87 16.78
N VAL A 33 -4.45 -1.69 17.74
CA VAL A 33 -3.04 -2.09 17.85
C VAL A 33 -2.64 -2.94 16.66
N LEU A 34 -3.41 -3.97 16.30
CA LEU A 34 -3.11 -4.82 15.15
C LEU A 34 -3.13 -4.02 13.84
N GLY A 35 -4.14 -3.16 13.65
CA GLY A 35 -4.22 -2.26 12.49
C GLY A 35 -3.01 -1.32 12.40
N GLY A 36 -2.63 -0.70 13.51
CA GLY A 36 -1.45 0.16 13.61
C GLY A 36 -0.15 -0.58 13.30
N VAL A 37 0.05 -1.78 13.85
CA VAL A 37 1.22 -2.63 13.56
C VAL A 37 1.31 -2.96 12.08
N LEU A 38 0.17 -3.31 11.44
CA LEU A 38 0.13 -3.57 10.00
C LEU A 38 0.49 -2.30 9.20
N VAL A 39 -0.09 -1.15 9.53
CA VAL A 39 0.22 0.12 8.87
C VAL A 39 1.70 0.45 8.96
N ILE A 40 2.30 0.38 10.15
CA ILE A 40 3.72 0.66 10.37
C ILE A 40 4.60 -0.32 9.59
N THR A 41 4.25 -1.61 9.61
CA THR A 41 5.00 -2.65 8.88
C THR A 41 4.94 -2.41 7.37
N GLY A 42 3.75 -2.13 6.84
CA GLY A 42 3.55 -1.85 5.42
C GLY A 42 4.31 -0.59 4.96
N ILE A 43 4.24 0.50 5.73
CA ILE A 43 4.99 1.73 5.44
C ILE A 43 6.50 1.48 5.47
N SER A 44 6.98 0.69 6.43
CA SER A 44 8.40 0.33 6.53
C SER A 44 8.86 -0.47 5.31
N LEU A 45 8.06 -1.42 4.83
CA LEU A 45 8.34 -2.17 3.60
C LEU A 45 8.38 -1.26 2.37
N VAL A 46 7.41 -0.34 2.22
CA VAL A 46 7.41 0.64 1.13
C VAL A 46 8.66 1.50 1.17
N ALA A 47 9.05 1.99 2.35
CA ALA A 47 10.24 2.82 2.52
C ALA A 47 11.51 2.04 2.15
N ILE A 48 11.73 0.86 2.74
CA ILE A 48 12.93 0.04 2.49
C ILE A 48 13.01 -0.36 1.01
N ALA A 49 11.91 -0.80 0.41
CA ALA A 49 11.87 -1.17 -0.99
C ALA A 49 12.05 0.03 -1.92
N GLY A 50 11.50 1.20 -1.57
CA GLY A 50 11.70 2.45 -2.29
C GLY A 50 13.16 2.92 -2.27
N PHE A 51 13.80 2.87 -1.09
CA PHE A 51 15.23 3.15 -0.96
C PHE A 51 16.08 2.15 -1.75
N GLY A 52 15.70 0.87 -1.79
CA GLY A 52 16.37 -0.15 -2.59
C GLY A 52 16.32 0.09 -4.10
N LEU A 53 15.28 0.73 -4.62
CA LEU A 53 15.18 1.13 -6.04
C LEU A 53 16.00 2.39 -6.35
N GLY A 54 16.17 3.29 -5.38
CA GLY A 54 16.96 4.52 -5.55
C GLY A 54 16.53 5.35 -6.77
N ARG A 55 17.46 5.56 -7.72
CA ARG A 55 17.23 6.35 -8.95
C ARG A 55 16.29 5.66 -9.95
N SER A 56 16.10 4.36 -9.81
CA SER A 56 15.16 3.56 -10.62
C SER A 56 13.72 3.63 -10.08
N LEU A 57 13.49 4.28 -8.94
CA LEU A 57 12.14 4.49 -8.43
C LEU A 57 11.37 5.41 -9.38
N THR A 58 10.36 4.84 -10.03
CA THR A 58 9.41 5.58 -10.86
C THR A 58 8.00 5.15 -10.46
N PRO A 59 7.08 6.09 -10.22
CA PRO A 59 5.68 5.76 -10.02
C PRO A 59 5.00 5.31 -11.32
N LEU A 60 5.64 5.55 -12.47
CA LEU A 60 5.14 5.08 -13.76
C LEU A 60 5.55 3.62 -14.01
N PRO A 61 4.64 2.75 -14.48
CA PRO A 61 4.94 1.38 -14.90
C PRO A 61 5.68 1.32 -16.26
N ILE A 62 6.34 2.41 -16.65
CA ILE A 62 7.13 2.48 -17.88
C ILE A 62 8.59 2.26 -17.48
N PRO A 63 9.26 1.22 -18.01
CA PRO A 63 10.68 1.02 -17.77
C PRO A 63 11.45 2.28 -18.15
N LYS A 64 12.26 2.83 -17.24
CA LYS A 64 13.25 3.83 -17.64
C LYS A 64 14.22 3.16 -18.61
N SER A 65 14.57 3.84 -19.70
CA SER A 65 15.61 3.41 -20.64
C SER A 65 16.94 3.07 -19.95
N ASP A 66 17.19 3.73 -18.82
CA ASP A 66 18.42 3.63 -18.03
C ASP A 66 18.17 2.94 -16.67
N GLY A 67 17.03 2.25 -16.52
CA GLY A 67 16.66 1.56 -15.28
C GLY A 67 17.42 0.24 -15.15
N GLU A 68 18.27 0.13 -14.13
CA GLU A 68 18.93 -1.13 -13.80
C GLU A 68 17.98 -2.05 -13.00
N LEU A 69 18.03 -3.35 -13.32
CA LEU A 69 17.29 -4.36 -12.58
C LEU A 69 17.90 -4.54 -11.18
N VAL A 70 17.10 -4.26 -10.15
CA VAL A 70 17.48 -4.48 -8.75
C VAL A 70 16.99 -5.85 -8.29
N THR A 71 17.89 -6.74 -7.89
CA THR A 71 17.54 -8.08 -7.36
C THR A 71 18.00 -8.32 -5.91
N ASP A 72 18.63 -7.33 -5.28
CA ASP A 72 19.14 -7.44 -3.92
C ASP A 72 18.13 -6.98 -2.85
N GLY A 73 18.48 -7.17 -1.58
CA GLY A 73 17.66 -6.72 -0.45
C GLY A 73 16.30 -7.40 -0.39
N LEU A 74 15.20 -6.63 -0.44
CA LEU A 74 13.82 -7.13 -0.48
C LEU A 74 13.43 -7.70 -1.85
N TYR A 75 14.06 -7.21 -2.92
CA TYR A 75 13.75 -7.64 -4.30
C TYR A 75 14.20 -9.09 -4.59
N ARG A 76 15.02 -9.67 -3.71
CA ARG A 76 15.37 -11.11 -3.75
C ARG A 76 14.21 -12.03 -3.39
N PHE A 77 13.25 -11.52 -2.61
CA PHE A 77 12.14 -12.30 -2.07
C PHE A 77 10.85 -12.11 -2.86
N ALA A 78 10.61 -10.89 -3.36
CA ALA A 78 9.42 -10.56 -4.13
C ALA A 78 9.80 -9.62 -5.26
N ARG A 79 9.12 -9.73 -6.40
CA ARG A 79 9.35 -8.85 -7.56
C ARG A 79 8.83 -7.42 -7.35
N HIS A 80 7.81 -7.26 -6.50
CA HIS A 80 7.17 -5.97 -6.21
C HIS A 80 6.96 -5.73 -4.71
N PRO A 81 8.04 -5.65 -3.90
CA PRO A 81 7.93 -5.50 -2.44
C PRO A 81 7.26 -4.19 -2.01
N ILE A 82 7.31 -3.13 -2.84
CA ILE A 82 6.54 -1.89 -2.62
C ILE A 82 5.04 -2.19 -2.58
N TYR A 83 4.52 -2.95 -3.55
CA TYR A 83 3.08 -3.25 -3.62
C TYR A 83 2.65 -4.13 -2.45
N THR A 84 3.50 -5.06 -2.02
CA THR A 84 3.28 -5.82 -0.78
C THR A 84 3.15 -4.89 0.43
N GLY A 85 4.03 -3.89 0.57
CA GLY A 85 3.94 -2.90 1.64
C GLY A 85 2.65 -2.08 1.58
N VAL A 86 2.25 -1.61 0.39
CA VAL A 86 1.00 -0.86 0.17
C VAL A 86 -0.23 -1.69 0.56
N LEU A 87 -0.29 -2.96 0.15
CA LEU A 87 -1.39 -3.86 0.50
C LEU A 87 -1.47 -4.12 2.01
N ILE A 88 -0.32 -4.32 2.67
CA ILE A 88 -0.27 -4.50 4.13
C ILE A 88 -0.79 -3.25 4.85
N THR A 89 -0.39 -2.06 4.39
CA THR A 89 -0.91 -0.80 4.94
C THR A 89 -2.42 -0.67 4.74
N ALA A 90 -2.92 -1.00 3.55
CA ALA A 90 -4.35 -0.98 3.25
C ALA A 90 -5.14 -1.96 4.14
N CYS A 91 -4.62 -3.16 4.39
CA CYS A 91 -5.21 -4.12 5.33
C CYS A 91 -5.26 -3.57 6.76
N GLY A 92 -4.21 -2.89 7.23
CA GLY A 92 -4.20 -2.26 8.55
C GLY A 92 -5.24 -1.15 8.69
N LEU A 93 -5.37 -0.29 7.68
CA LEU A 93 -6.40 0.75 7.62
C LEU A 93 -7.81 0.15 7.54
N LEU A 94 -8.00 -0.90 6.73
CA LEU A 94 -9.25 -1.64 6.67
C LEU A 94 -9.64 -2.18 8.04
N LEU A 95 -8.73 -2.90 8.70
CA LEU A 95 -8.94 -3.53 10.01
C LEU A 95 -9.34 -2.51 11.10
N ALA A 96 -8.67 -1.36 11.13
CA ALA A 96 -8.98 -0.28 12.07
C ALA A 96 -10.27 0.48 11.68
N GLY A 97 -10.52 0.64 10.38
CA GLY A 97 -11.62 1.42 9.83
C GLY A 97 -12.99 0.73 9.89
N ALA A 98 -13.06 -0.60 9.86
CA ALA A 98 -14.28 -1.38 10.11
C ALA A 98 -15.55 -0.92 9.34
N SER A 99 -15.40 -0.41 8.12
CA SER A 99 -16.52 0.07 7.30
C SER A 99 -16.50 -0.52 5.90
N LEU A 100 -17.67 -0.57 5.24
CA LEU A 100 -17.78 -1.03 3.86
C LEU A 100 -16.98 -0.15 2.90
N GLY A 101 -16.88 1.15 3.20
CA GLY A 101 -16.05 2.09 2.44
C GLY A 101 -14.59 1.63 2.42
N HIS A 102 -14.04 1.24 3.57
CA HIS A 102 -12.66 0.74 3.63
C HIS A 102 -12.51 -0.56 2.84
N LEU A 103 -13.50 -1.46 2.92
CA LEU A 103 -13.46 -2.74 2.19
C LEU A 103 -13.44 -2.52 0.69
N PHE A 104 -14.33 -1.67 0.17
CA PHE A 104 -14.37 -1.34 -1.26
C PHE A 104 -13.13 -0.58 -1.71
N ALA A 105 -12.63 0.37 -0.92
CA ALA A 105 -11.43 1.12 -1.26
C ALA A 105 -10.18 0.21 -1.28
N ALA A 106 -10.04 -0.71 -0.31
CA ALA A 106 -8.94 -1.67 -0.27
C ALA A 106 -9.02 -2.67 -1.43
N ALA A 107 -10.22 -3.17 -1.75
CA ALA A 107 -10.44 -4.05 -2.90
C ALA A 107 -10.10 -3.33 -4.22
N ALA A 108 -10.58 -2.11 -4.42
CA ALA A 108 -10.26 -1.31 -5.60
C ALA A 108 -8.75 -1.04 -5.70
N LEU A 109 -8.09 -0.71 -4.59
CA LEU A 109 -6.65 -0.50 -4.54
C LEU A 109 -5.88 -1.76 -4.97
N SER A 110 -6.32 -2.95 -4.54
CA SER A 110 -5.68 -4.22 -4.92
C SER A 110 -5.76 -4.53 -6.42
N VAL A 111 -6.75 -3.98 -7.12
CA VAL A 111 -6.91 -4.13 -8.58
C VAL A 111 -6.06 -3.14 -9.36
N VAL A 112 -5.74 -1.99 -8.75
CA VAL A 112 -4.97 -0.90 -9.39
C VAL A 112 -3.45 -1.09 -9.24
N LEU A 113 -3.02 -1.88 -8.23
CA LEU A 113 -1.61 -2.24 -7.98
C LEU A 113 -1.12 -3.35 -8.91
#